data_AF-A0A226DCS1-F1
#
_entry.id   AF-A0A226DCS1-F1
#
_cell.length_a   1.000
_cell.length_b   1.000
_cell.length_c   1.000
_cell.angle_alpha   90.00
_cell.angle_beta   90.00
_cell.angle_gamma   90.00
#
_symmetry.space_group_name_H-M   'P 1'
#
loop_
_entity.id
_entity.type
_entity.pdbx_description
1 polymer ?
#
loop_
_entity_poly.entity_id
_entity_poly.type
_entity_poly.pdbx_seq_one_letter_code
_entity_poly.pdbx_strand_id
1 'polypeptide(L)'
;MSQIGNCAPHRLVENSTFLLNYTALPSVDSSLYPFSTFTWKGWMSWIAENWHYSIIASVLYIVGIFSLKFWMKSRPAYDLKGPLFYWNAALGLFSIAGFIGLFPDWYASLRGGGVHGSMCHMYHHAVTLIMVWILTPMLEPVSRYYCFMNYGVHSLMYPYFALKAVDYYIPRWISSAISSLQFLQMVVGISANIYTAHIAKTSGECCRYETSILISQVVYGSFVILFGKLLIDVVNRGKGGEKKKL
;
A
#
# COMPACT_ATOMS: atom_id res chain seq x y z
N MET A 1 -0.87 -13.90 19.70
CA MET A 1 0.13 -13.54 18.68
C MET A 1 1.45 -13.29 19.38
N SER A 2 2.54 -13.90 18.94
CA SER A 2 3.88 -13.67 19.51
C SER A 2 4.43 -12.33 19.03
N GLN A 3 5.01 -11.55 19.96
CA GLN A 3 5.59 -10.22 19.72
C GLN A 3 7.11 -10.30 19.83
N ILE A 4 7.82 -9.53 19.00
CA ILE A 4 9.28 -9.40 19.04
C ILE A 4 9.62 -7.92 19.34
N GLY A 5 10.47 -7.70 20.35
CA GLY A 5 10.95 -6.38 20.80
C GLY A 5 10.31 -5.89 22.10
N ASN A 6 10.83 -4.78 22.65
CA ASN A 6 10.30 -4.12 23.84
C ASN A 6 9.00 -3.37 23.50
N CYS A 7 7.92 -4.13 23.36
CA CYS A 7 6.59 -3.59 23.19
C CYS A 7 6.04 -3.14 24.56
N ALA A 8 5.55 -1.91 24.67
CA ALA A 8 4.75 -1.52 25.82
C ALA A 8 3.52 -2.45 25.92
N PRO A 9 3.16 -2.95 27.12
CA PRO A 9 2.08 -3.91 27.26
C PRO A 9 0.76 -3.33 26.74
N HIS A 10 0.00 -4.13 26.01
CA HIS A 10 -1.30 -3.81 25.40
C HIS A 10 -2.30 -3.15 26.39
N ARG A 11 -2.11 -3.37 27.69
CA ARG A 11 -2.89 -2.82 28.80
C ARG A 11 -2.77 -1.29 28.96
N LEU A 12 -1.70 -0.66 28.43
CA LEU A 12 -1.58 0.80 28.41
C LEU A 12 -2.38 1.44 27.27
N VAL A 13 -2.72 0.70 26.21
CA VAL A 13 -3.54 1.22 25.08
C VAL A 13 -5.04 1.15 25.41
N GLU A 14 -5.44 0.20 26.26
CA GLU A 14 -6.82 -0.05 26.69
C GLU A 14 -7.33 1.02 27.68
N ASN A 15 -6.45 1.57 28.53
CA ASN A 15 -6.81 2.56 29.57
C ASN A 15 -6.26 3.97 29.33
N SER A 16 -5.58 4.22 28.22
CA SER A 16 -5.20 5.59 27.86
C SER A 16 -6.13 6.13 26.77
N THR A 17 -7.03 7.01 27.18
CA THR A 17 -7.07 8.34 26.55
C THR A 17 -5.66 8.93 26.64
N PHE A 18 -4.73 8.41 25.84
CA PHE A 18 -3.45 9.04 25.64
C PHE A 18 -3.79 10.30 24.89
N LEU A 19 -3.99 11.36 25.66
CA LEU A 19 -3.92 12.72 25.18
C LEU A 19 -2.70 12.74 24.28
N LEU A 20 -2.94 12.92 22.98
CA LEU A 20 -1.92 13.42 22.10
C LEU A 20 -1.47 14.71 22.75
N ASN A 21 -0.38 14.68 23.53
CA ASN A 21 0.31 15.89 23.88
C ASN A 21 1.07 16.28 22.61
N TYR A 22 0.31 16.79 21.64
CA TYR A 22 0.72 17.46 20.41
C TYR A 22 1.52 18.75 20.73
N THR A 23 1.98 18.94 21.97
CA THR A 23 2.72 20.11 22.46
C THR A 23 4.23 19.97 22.26
N ALA A 24 4.74 18.82 21.84
CA ALA A 24 6.17 18.62 21.59
C ALA A 24 6.60 18.87 20.13
N LEU A 25 5.66 19.15 19.22
CA LEU A 25 5.96 19.61 17.87
C LEU A 25 5.47 21.07 17.72
N PRO A 26 6.26 21.97 17.13
CA PRO A 26 5.82 23.36 16.96
C PRO A 26 4.56 23.38 16.07
N SER A 27 3.42 23.68 16.70
CA SER A 27 2.16 24.18 16.14
C SER A 27 1.89 23.84 14.67
N VAL A 28 1.44 22.62 14.40
CA VAL A 28 0.65 22.35 13.20
C VAL A 28 -0.79 22.72 13.53
N ASP A 29 -1.28 23.79 12.92
CA ASP A 29 -2.62 24.33 13.15
C ASP A 29 -3.70 23.28 12.81
N SER A 30 -4.51 22.94 13.81
CA SER A 30 -5.61 21.97 13.69
C SER A 30 -6.77 22.49 12.82
N SER A 31 -6.80 23.79 12.51
CA SER A 31 -7.75 24.39 11.56
C SER A 31 -7.56 23.93 10.11
N LEU A 32 -6.39 23.37 9.78
CA LEU A 32 -6.03 22.93 8.43
C LEU A 32 -6.67 21.59 8.03
N TYR A 33 -7.19 20.80 8.99
CA TYR A 33 -7.73 19.46 8.78
C TYR A 33 -9.07 19.24 9.51
N PRO A 34 -10.21 19.75 8.98
CA PRO A 34 -11.53 19.66 9.61
C PRO A 34 -12.11 18.24 9.71
N PHE A 35 -11.47 17.23 9.10
CA PHE A 35 -11.88 15.83 9.13
C PHE A 35 -11.25 15.01 10.29
N SER A 36 -10.48 15.66 11.16
CA SER A 36 -9.68 15.02 12.22
C SER A 36 -10.49 14.47 13.41
N THR A 37 -11.81 14.71 13.47
CA THR A 37 -12.69 14.21 14.54
C THR A 37 -13.18 12.78 14.31
N PHE A 38 -12.78 12.12 13.21
CA PHE A 38 -13.03 10.71 13.02
C PHE A 38 -12.25 9.88 14.06
N THR A 39 -12.97 9.25 15.00
CA THR A 39 -12.36 8.46 16.08
C THR A 39 -11.70 7.20 15.52
N TRP A 40 -10.45 7.32 15.09
CA TRP A 40 -9.63 6.24 14.55
C TRP A 40 -9.66 4.99 15.42
N LYS A 41 -9.63 5.14 16.75
CA LYS A 41 -9.72 4.04 17.71
C LYS A 41 -10.95 3.14 17.52
N GLY A 42 -12.13 3.72 17.37
CA GLY A 42 -13.37 2.93 17.17
C GLY A 42 -13.37 2.18 15.85
N TRP A 43 -12.82 2.79 14.80
CA TRP A 43 -12.72 2.17 13.49
C TRP A 43 -11.70 1.02 13.46
N MET A 44 -10.57 1.19 14.16
CA MET A 44 -9.58 0.12 14.35
C MET A 44 -10.14 -1.09 15.11
N SER A 45 -10.86 -0.85 16.21
CA SER A 45 -11.50 -1.93 16.98
C SER A 45 -12.50 -2.69 16.13
N TRP A 46 -13.34 -1.95 15.38
CA TRP A 46 -14.30 -2.56 14.48
C TRP A 46 -13.64 -3.41 13.39
N ILE A 47 -12.57 -2.94 12.75
CA ILE A 47 -11.81 -3.75 11.78
C ILE A 47 -11.22 -4.99 12.45
N ALA A 48 -10.64 -4.85 13.63
CA ALA A 48 -10.01 -5.95 14.36
C ALA A 48 -11.03 -7.06 14.71
N GLU A 49 -12.25 -6.69 15.06
CA GLU A 49 -13.35 -7.63 15.33
C GLU A 49 -13.92 -8.24 14.04
N ASN A 50 -13.90 -7.48 12.94
CA ASN A 50 -14.58 -7.82 11.70
C ASN A 50 -13.63 -8.18 10.54
N TRP A 51 -12.38 -8.55 10.85
CA TRP A 51 -11.33 -8.85 9.86
C TRP A 51 -11.75 -9.93 8.85
N HIS A 52 -12.62 -10.86 9.26
CA HIS A 52 -13.12 -11.97 8.44
C HIS A 52 -13.92 -11.49 7.21
N TYR A 53 -14.55 -10.30 7.26
CA TYR A 53 -15.24 -9.74 6.09
C TYR A 53 -14.31 -9.51 4.90
N SER A 54 -13.04 -9.21 5.14
CA SER A 54 -12.06 -9.05 4.05
C SER A 54 -11.83 -10.36 3.28
N ILE A 55 -11.82 -11.50 3.98
CA ILE A 55 -11.68 -12.83 3.38
C ILE A 55 -12.96 -13.19 2.64
N ILE A 56 -14.11 -12.99 3.26
CA ILE A 56 -15.42 -13.27 2.64
C ILE A 56 -15.58 -12.45 1.35
N ALA A 57 -15.28 -11.15 1.40
CA ALA A 57 -15.32 -10.28 0.22
C ALA A 57 -14.36 -10.76 -0.87
N SER A 58 -13.14 -11.19 -0.52
CA SER A 58 -12.17 -11.72 -1.47
C SER A 58 -12.63 -13.02 -2.13
N VAL A 59 -13.21 -13.94 -1.36
CA VAL A 59 -13.77 -15.20 -1.88
C VAL A 59 -14.96 -14.91 -2.81
N LEU A 60 -15.89 -14.05 -2.38
CA LEU A 60 -17.02 -13.62 -3.20
C LEU A 60 -16.57 -12.95 -4.50
N TYR A 61 -15.52 -12.12 -4.44
CA TYR A 61 -14.94 -11.49 -5.62
C TYR A 61 -14.38 -12.51 -6.60
N ILE A 62 -13.62 -13.51 -6.14
CA ILE A 62 -13.07 -14.58 -6.98
C ILE A 62 -14.19 -15.40 -7.62
N VAL A 63 -15.19 -15.82 -6.82
CA VAL A 63 -16.38 -16.54 -7.32
C VAL A 63 -17.10 -15.70 -8.37
N GLY A 64 -17.27 -14.40 -8.11
CA GLY A 64 -17.85 -13.43 -9.04
C GLY A 64 -17.10 -13.36 -10.37
N ILE A 65 -15.76 -13.28 -10.35
CA ILE A 65 -14.94 -13.26 -11.58
C ILE A 65 -15.16 -14.51 -12.41
N PHE A 66 -15.08 -15.70 -11.81
CA PHE A 66 -15.21 -16.96 -12.56
C PHE A 66 -16.63 -17.17 -13.08
N SER A 67 -17.64 -16.81 -12.28
CA SER A 67 -19.05 -16.84 -12.67
C SER A 67 -19.33 -15.87 -13.83
N LEU A 68 -18.82 -14.65 -13.75
CA LEU A 68 -18.93 -13.65 -14.81
C LEU A 68 -18.22 -14.10 -16.09
N LYS A 69 -17.00 -14.64 -15.98
CA LYS A 69 -16.27 -15.22 -17.13
C LYS A 69 -17.05 -16.34 -17.80
N PHE A 70 -17.67 -17.23 -17.01
CA PHE A 70 -18.51 -18.30 -17.54
C PHE A 70 -19.73 -17.77 -18.28
N TRP A 71 -20.43 -16.80 -17.68
CA TRP A 71 -21.61 -16.15 -18.25
C TRP A 71 -21.32 -15.33 -19.51
N MET A 72 -20.13 -14.73 -19.60
CA MET A 72 -19.69 -13.93 -20.74
C MET A 72 -19.22 -14.77 -21.94
N LYS A 73 -19.06 -16.10 -21.81
CA LYS A 73 -18.58 -16.95 -22.93
C LYS A 73 -19.46 -16.88 -24.17
N SER A 74 -20.77 -16.65 -24.00
CA SER A 74 -21.75 -16.62 -25.08
C SER A 74 -22.22 -15.21 -25.44
N ARG A 75 -21.49 -14.17 -25.02
CA ARG A 75 -21.90 -12.76 -25.16
C ARG A 75 -20.77 -11.90 -25.75
N PRO A 76 -21.09 -10.85 -26.52
CA PRO A 76 -20.09 -9.88 -26.95
C PRO A 76 -19.50 -9.12 -25.75
N ALA A 77 -18.24 -8.71 -25.86
CA ALA A 77 -17.59 -7.89 -24.83
C ALA A 77 -18.26 -6.51 -24.74
N TYR A 78 -18.51 -6.04 -23.50
CA TYR A 78 -19.05 -4.71 -23.27
C TYR A 78 -18.00 -3.63 -23.53
N ASP A 79 -18.41 -2.51 -24.13
CA ASP A 79 -17.56 -1.31 -24.23
C ASP A 79 -17.55 -0.57 -22.88
N LEU A 80 -16.57 -0.92 -22.06
CA LEU A 80 -16.36 -0.35 -20.74
C LEU A 80 -15.27 0.73 -20.72
N LYS A 81 -14.85 1.24 -21.88
CA LYS A 81 -13.75 2.22 -21.97
C LYS A 81 -14.01 3.48 -21.17
N GLY A 82 -15.21 4.05 -21.26
CA GLY A 82 -15.62 5.23 -20.50
C GLY A 82 -15.59 4.99 -18.98
N PRO A 83 -16.34 4.01 -18.46
CA PRO A 83 -16.28 3.66 -17.03
C PRO A 83 -14.86 3.33 -16.55
N LEU A 84 -14.07 2.62 -17.35
CA LEU A 84 -12.69 2.27 -17.02
C LEU A 84 -11.79 3.50 -16.97
N PHE A 85 -11.99 4.48 -17.86
CA PHE A 85 -11.28 5.77 -17.82
C PHE A 85 -11.57 6.50 -16.51
N TYR A 86 -12.85 6.73 -16.17
CA TYR A 86 -13.23 7.45 -14.96
C TYR A 86 -12.75 6.73 -13.69
N TRP A 87 -12.85 5.40 -13.67
CA TRP A 87 -12.37 4.60 -12.56
C TRP A 87 -10.86 4.73 -12.36
N ASN A 88 -10.05 4.58 -13.42
CA ASN A 88 -8.61 4.75 -13.32
C ASN A 88 -8.22 6.21 -13.03
N ALA A 89 -8.94 7.19 -13.55
CA ALA A 89 -8.72 8.59 -13.24
C ALA A 89 -8.99 8.88 -11.75
N ALA A 90 -10.09 8.38 -11.20
CA ALA A 90 -10.42 8.50 -9.78
C ALA A 90 -9.36 7.82 -8.89
N LEU A 91 -8.94 6.60 -9.24
CA LEU A 91 -7.86 5.91 -8.52
C LEU A 91 -6.52 6.65 -8.61
N GLY A 92 -6.22 7.28 -9.75
CA GLY A 92 -5.04 8.12 -9.95
C GLY A 92 -5.08 9.37 -9.08
N LEU A 93 -6.18 10.11 -9.09
CA LEU A 93 -6.37 11.31 -8.26
C LEU A 93 -6.30 10.97 -6.77
N PHE A 94 -6.96 9.90 -6.35
CA PHE A 94 -6.86 9.39 -4.98
C PHE A 94 -5.42 9.06 -4.60
N SER A 95 -4.68 8.43 -5.51
CA SER A 95 -3.28 8.06 -5.24
C SER A 95 -2.34 9.26 -5.18
N ILE A 96 -2.57 10.27 -6.03
CA ILE A 96 -1.83 11.54 -6.01
C ILE A 96 -2.11 12.30 -4.72
N ALA A 97 -3.38 12.44 -4.32
CA ALA A 97 -3.77 13.10 -3.09
C ALA A 97 -3.16 12.39 -1.86
N GLY A 98 -3.23 11.05 -1.83
CA GLY A 98 -2.58 10.24 -0.79
C GLY A 98 -1.07 10.44 -0.74
N PHE A 99 -0.40 10.47 -1.89
CA PHE A 99 1.04 10.70 -1.96
C PHE A 99 1.44 12.10 -1.45
N ILE A 100 0.73 13.14 -1.90
CA ILE A 100 0.98 14.53 -1.47
C ILE A 100 0.70 14.69 0.03
N GLY A 101 -0.37 14.08 0.54
CA GLY A 101 -0.68 14.12 1.97
C GLY A 101 0.34 13.39 2.85
N LEU A 102 0.89 12.26 2.38
CA LEU A 102 1.87 11.47 3.13
C LEU A 102 3.31 12.00 3.03
N PHE A 103 3.62 12.78 1.99
CA PHE A 103 4.98 13.24 1.73
C PHE A 103 5.59 14.10 2.86
N PRO A 104 4.90 15.12 3.42
CA PRO A 104 5.45 15.95 4.48
C PRO A 104 5.79 15.14 5.74
N ASP A 105 4.91 14.24 6.15
CA ASP A 105 5.10 13.42 7.35
C ASP A 105 6.23 12.41 7.17
N TRP A 106 6.28 11.75 6.01
CA TRP A 106 7.37 10.83 5.67
C TRP A 106 8.72 11.57 5.66
N TYR A 107 8.76 12.75 5.05
CA TYR A 107 9.96 13.57 4.97
C TYR A 107 10.42 14.13 6.33
N ALA A 108 9.48 14.61 7.14
CA ALA A 108 9.75 15.10 8.50
C ALA A 108 10.26 13.97 9.40
N SER A 109 9.64 12.78 9.31
CA SER A 109 10.08 11.59 10.06
C SER A 109 11.49 11.17 9.69
N LEU A 110 11.85 11.21 8.41
CA LEU A 110 13.21 10.95 7.94
C LEU A 110 14.22 11.97 8.48
N ARG A 111 13.88 13.27 8.49
CA ARG A 111 14.78 14.31 9.02
C ARG A 111 14.95 14.28 10.53
N GLY A 112 13.92 13.87 11.27
CA GLY A 112 13.94 13.86 12.74
C GLY A 112 14.73 12.69 13.35
N GLY A 113 14.61 11.48 12.78
CA GLY A 113 15.20 10.26 13.35
C GLY A 113 16.03 9.41 12.38
N GLY A 114 16.27 9.90 11.16
CA GLY A 114 16.87 9.11 10.09
C GLY A 114 15.99 7.95 9.62
N VAL A 115 16.52 7.12 8.72
CA VAL A 115 15.82 5.93 8.21
C VAL A 115 15.52 4.94 9.35
N HIS A 116 16.48 4.75 10.26
CA HIS A 116 16.34 3.84 11.39
C HIS A 116 15.24 4.28 12.36
N GLY A 117 15.28 5.54 12.84
CA GLY A 117 14.29 6.06 13.78
C GLY A 117 12.89 6.16 13.16
N SER A 118 12.76 6.53 11.89
CA SER A 118 11.46 6.61 11.20
C SER A 118 10.79 5.25 10.94
N MET A 119 11.58 4.18 10.83
CA MET A 119 11.06 2.80 10.69
C MET A 119 10.61 2.20 12.02
N CYS A 120 11.04 2.77 13.15
CA CYS A 120 10.76 2.24 14.48
C CYS A 120 9.85 3.15 15.33
N HIS A 121 9.78 4.45 15.03
CA HIS A 121 8.95 5.41 15.76
C HIS A 121 7.68 5.77 14.98
N MET A 122 6.55 5.85 15.68
CA MET A 122 5.23 5.97 15.06
C MET A 122 4.65 7.40 15.17
N TYR A 123 4.32 8.02 14.02
CA TYR A 123 3.38 9.14 13.88
C TYR A 123 2.13 8.71 13.07
N HIS A 124 0.94 9.07 13.53
CA HIS A 124 -0.33 8.57 12.98
C HIS A 124 -0.73 9.25 11.66
N HIS A 125 -0.56 8.59 10.51
CA HIS A 125 -1.40 8.83 9.31
C HIS A 125 -1.49 7.53 8.49
N ALA A 126 -2.71 7.13 8.11
CA ALA A 126 -3.01 5.83 7.52
C ALA A 126 -4.00 5.93 6.37
N VAL A 127 -3.65 5.42 5.18
CA VAL A 127 -4.59 4.92 4.16
C VAL A 127 -3.87 3.89 3.25
N THR A 128 -4.52 2.76 2.90
CA THR A 128 -4.37 1.97 1.64
C THR A 128 -5.36 0.77 1.63
N LEU A 129 -6.15 0.63 0.55
CA LEU A 129 -7.46 -0.04 0.47
C LEU A 129 -7.60 -1.54 0.85
N ILE A 130 -6.55 -2.35 0.88
CA ILE A 130 -6.68 -3.81 1.15
C ILE A 130 -5.75 -4.26 2.29
N MET A 131 -4.56 -3.67 2.40
CA MET A 131 -3.65 -3.89 3.54
C MET A 131 -4.12 -3.20 4.82
N VAL A 132 -4.92 -2.12 4.71
CA VAL A 132 -5.58 -1.49 5.86
C VAL A 132 -6.42 -2.52 6.62
N TRP A 133 -7.18 -3.40 5.99
CA TRP A 133 -8.12 -4.24 6.75
C TRP A 133 -7.46 -5.32 7.61
N ILE A 134 -6.26 -5.77 7.24
CA ILE A 134 -5.54 -6.84 7.96
C ILE A 134 -4.43 -6.27 8.86
N LEU A 135 -3.77 -5.18 8.45
CA LEU A 135 -2.62 -4.61 9.15
C LEU A 135 -2.94 -3.34 9.95
N THR A 136 -4.10 -2.69 9.72
CA THR A 136 -4.52 -1.54 10.54
C THR A 136 -4.55 -1.85 12.02
N PRO A 137 -5.06 -3.02 12.49
CA PRO A 137 -5.02 -3.33 13.91
C PRO A 137 -3.61 -3.38 14.51
N MET A 138 -2.58 -3.61 13.69
CA MET A 138 -1.20 -3.83 14.15
C MET A 138 -0.30 -2.59 14.07
N LEU A 139 -0.77 -1.50 13.45
CA LEU A 139 -0.19 -0.15 13.47
C LEU A 139 1.36 -0.10 13.47
N GLU A 140 1.98 -0.89 12.61
CA GLU A 140 3.45 -1.02 12.61
C GLU A 140 4.09 0.22 11.93
N PRO A 141 5.17 0.81 12.49
CA PRO A 141 5.76 2.03 11.92
C PRO A 141 6.33 1.83 10.50
N VAL A 142 6.68 0.61 10.11
CA VAL A 142 7.14 0.27 8.75
C VAL A 142 6.06 0.48 7.67
N SER A 143 4.77 0.47 8.05
CA SER A 143 3.65 0.62 7.12
C SER A 143 3.70 1.94 6.32
N ARG A 144 4.30 2.99 6.87
CA ARG A 144 4.53 4.29 6.20
C ARG A 144 5.25 4.13 4.86
N TYR A 145 6.30 3.31 4.86
CA TYR A 145 7.14 3.08 3.69
C TYR A 145 6.37 2.30 2.63
N TYR A 146 5.57 1.31 3.06
CA TYR A 146 4.68 0.57 2.16
C TYR A 146 3.65 1.49 1.50
N CYS A 147 2.99 2.36 2.28
CA CYS A 147 2.03 3.33 1.76
C CYS A 147 2.68 4.34 0.82
N PHE A 148 3.80 4.95 1.22
CA PHE A 148 4.49 5.96 0.42
C PHE A 148 4.93 5.42 -0.95
N MET A 149 5.59 4.26 -0.96
CA MET A 149 5.99 3.60 -2.20
C MET A 149 4.78 3.20 -3.05
N ASN A 150 3.74 2.64 -2.42
CA ASN A 150 2.54 2.21 -3.12
C ASN A 150 1.84 3.38 -3.80
N TYR A 151 1.52 4.45 -3.07
CA TYR A 151 0.89 5.65 -3.61
C TYR A 151 1.76 6.34 -4.66
N GLY A 152 3.08 6.37 -4.46
CA GLY A 152 4.03 6.92 -5.43
C GLY A 152 4.02 6.15 -6.75
N VAL A 153 3.95 4.83 -6.74
CA VAL A 153 3.90 4.04 -7.99
C VAL A 153 2.49 4.06 -8.61
N HIS A 154 1.43 4.04 -7.79
CA HIS A 154 0.05 4.06 -8.26
C HIS A 154 -0.36 5.42 -8.84
N SER A 155 0.21 6.52 -8.33
CA SER A 155 0.03 7.86 -8.92
C SER A 155 0.57 7.95 -10.34
N LEU A 156 1.50 7.06 -10.74
CA LEU A 156 2.00 6.96 -12.12
C LEU A 156 1.24 5.89 -12.94
N MET A 157 0.93 4.75 -12.32
CA MET A 157 0.28 3.62 -12.99
C MET A 157 -1.17 3.91 -13.40
N TYR A 158 -1.97 4.51 -12.52
CA TYR A 158 -3.39 4.71 -12.81
C TYR A 158 -3.64 5.75 -13.90
N PRO A 159 -2.96 6.91 -13.94
CA PRO A 159 -3.04 7.79 -15.10
C PRO A 159 -2.62 7.12 -16.40
N TYR A 160 -1.60 6.25 -16.37
CA TYR A 160 -1.21 5.45 -17.53
C TYR A 160 -2.38 4.56 -18.02
N PHE A 161 -3.07 3.87 -17.12
CA PHE A 161 -4.22 3.04 -17.50
C PHE A 161 -5.45 3.85 -17.93
N ALA A 162 -5.69 5.01 -17.33
CA ALA A 162 -6.73 5.93 -17.77
C ALA A 162 -6.48 6.39 -19.21
N LEU A 163 -5.27 6.89 -19.51
CA LEU A 163 -4.90 7.30 -20.86
C LEU A 163 -4.95 6.14 -21.87
N LYS A 164 -4.62 4.92 -21.43
CA LYS A 164 -4.74 3.72 -22.28
C LYS A 164 -6.19 3.31 -22.53
N ALA A 165 -7.13 3.61 -21.64
CA ALA A 165 -8.55 3.30 -21.82
C ALA A 165 -9.21 4.13 -22.93
N VAL A 166 -8.66 5.31 -23.24
CA VAL A 166 -9.09 6.19 -24.34
C VAL A 166 -8.26 5.99 -25.62
N ASP A 167 -7.53 4.86 -25.72
CA ASP A 167 -6.66 4.51 -26.86
C ASP A 167 -5.60 5.57 -27.20
N TYR A 168 -5.16 6.37 -26.22
CA TYR A 168 -4.10 7.34 -26.42
C TYR A 168 -2.75 6.63 -26.65
N TYR A 169 -1.97 7.13 -27.62
CA TYR A 169 -0.65 6.57 -27.90
C TYR A 169 0.35 6.96 -26.82
N ILE A 170 0.76 5.99 -26.01
CA ILE A 170 1.77 6.17 -24.96
C ILE A 170 3.06 5.45 -25.38
N PRO A 171 4.23 6.10 -25.31
CA PRO A 171 5.48 5.46 -25.67
C PRO A 171 5.79 4.30 -24.74
N ARG A 172 6.32 3.22 -25.33
CA ARG A 172 6.47 1.92 -24.65
C ARG A 172 7.43 1.95 -23.47
N TRP A 173 8.44 2.83 -23.50
CA TRP A 173 9.39 2.99 -22.41
C TRP A 173 8.70 3.37 -21.10
N ILE A 174 7.56 4.09 -21.15
CA ILE A 174 6.77 4.42 -19.96
C ILE A 174 6.18 3.17 -19.32
N SER A 175 5.64 2.26 -20.14
CA SER A 175 5.09 0.99 -19.64
C SER A 175 6.19 0.12 -19.00
N SER A 176 7.38 0.10 -19.58
CA SER A 176 8.54 -0.57 -19.00
C SER A 176 8.99 0.09 -17.70
N ALA A 177 9.07 1.42 -17.66
CA ALA A 177 9.45 2.18 -16.47
C ALA A 177 8.47 1.95 -15.30
N ILE A 178 7.17 2.02 -15.55
CA ILE A 178 6.14 1.75 -14.54
C ILE A 178 6.24 0.31 -14.02
N SER A 179 6.43 -0.68 -14.91
CA SER A 179 6.56 -2.08 -14.51
C SER A 179 7.84 -2.32 -13.70
N SER A 180 8.94 -1.65 -14.06
CA SER A 180 10.19 -1.68 -13.29
C SER A 180 10.03 -1.04 -11.91
N LEU A 181 9.35 0.11 -11.82
CA LEU A 181 9.04 0.76 -10.55
C LEU A 181 8.14 -0.13 -9.68
N GLN A 182 7.16 -0.82 -10.28
CA GLN A 182 6.29 -1.76 -9.58
C GLN A 182 7.05 -2.98 -9.05
N PHE A 183 8.00 -3.52 -9.80
CA PHE A 183 8.86 -4.59 -9.33
C PHE A 183 9.79 -4.11 -8.20
N LEU A 184 10.40 -2.93 -8.38
CA LEU A 184 11.33 -2.35 -7.42
C LEU A 184 10.66 -2.08 -6.06
N GLN A 185 9.43 -1.54 -6.03
CA GLN A 185 8.72 -1.33 -4.76
C GLN A 185 8.48 -2.64 -3.98
N MET A 186 8.32 -3.78 -4.67
CA MET A 186 8.12 -5.06 -4.01
C MET A 186 9.42 -5.57 -3.39
N VAL A 187 10.54 -5.42 -4.10
CA VAL A 187 11.88 -5.76 -3.58
C VAL A 187 12.23 -4.90 -2.37
N VAL A 188 12.03 -3.57 -2.47
CA VAL A 188 12.25 -2.65 -1.35
C VAL A 188 11.33 -3.00 -0.17
N GLY A 189 10.08 -3.38 -0.44
CA GLY A 189 9.13 -3.83 0.58
C GLY A 189 9.61 -5.04 1.39
N ILE A 190 10.14 -6.06 0.70
CA ILE A 190 10.73 -7.26 1.35
C ILE A 190 11.96 -6.88 2.15
N SER A 191 12.88 -6.11 1.57
CA SER A 191 14.12 -5.69 2.24
C SER A 191 13.82 -4.89 3.52
N ALA A 192 12.87 -3.96 3.47
CA ALA A 192 12.41 -3.20 4.64
C ALA A 192 11.79 -4.11 5.72
N ASN A 193 11.06 -5.15 5.32
CA ASN A 193 10.48 -6.12 6.26
C ASN A 193 11.55 -6.96 6.96
N ILE A 194 12.55 -7.44 6.22
CA ILE A 194 13.68 -8.22 6.76
C ILE A 194 14.53 -7.35 7.69
N TYR A 195 14.84 -6.11 7.29
CA TYR A 195 15.63 -5.17 8.08
C TYR A 195 14.99 -4.88 9.44
N THR A 196 13.69 -4.58 9.45
CA THR A 196 12.94 -4.32 10.69
C THR A 196 12.79 -5.57 11.55
N ALA A 197 12.62 -6.76 10.94
CA ALA A 197 12.62 -8.02 11.67
C ALA A 197 13.98 -8.34 12.31
N HIS A 198 15.08 -8.01 11.64
CA HIS A 198 16.43 -8.17 12.19
C HIS A 198 16.62 -7.25 13.40
N ILE A 199 16.32 -5.96 13.28
CA ILE A 199 16.48 -5.00 14.39
C ILE A 199 15.58 -5.35 15.58
N ALA A 200 14.34 -5.76 15.33
CA ALA A 200 13.44 -6.17 16.40
C ALA A 200 14.01 -7.35 17.21
N LYS A 201 14.72 -8.29 16.57
CA LYS A 201 15.36 -9.43 17.25
C LYS A 201 16.67 -9.08 17.95
N THR A 202 17.47 -8.16 17.39
CA THR A 202 18.82 -7.87 17.89
C THR A 202 18.83 -6.77 18.95
N SER A 203 18.17 -5.65 18.68
CA SER A 203 18.20 -4.45 19.54
C SER A 203 16.98 -4.34 20.45
N GLY A 204 15.87 -4.99 20.08
CA GLY A 204 14.61 -4.91 20.82
C GLY A 204 13.94 -3.53 20.79
N GLU A 205 14.49 -2.54 20.07
CA GLU A 205 14.01 -1.16 20.02
C GLU A 205 12.70 -1.00 19.24
N CYS A 206 12.38 -1.94 18.34
CA CYS A 206 11.24 -1.83 17.43
C CYS A 206 10.24 -2.95 17.69
N CYS A 207 9.00 -2.59 18.00
CA CYS A 207 7.92 -3.56 18.20
C CYS A 207 7.42 -4.10 16.85
N ARG A 208 7.48 -5.42 16.68
CA ARG A 208 7.01 -6.13 15.47
C ARG A 208 6.19 -7.35 15.88
N TYR A 209 5.12 -7.62 15.14
CA TYR A 209 4.35 -8.86 15.31
C TYR A 209 4.86 -9.96 14.36
N GLU A 210 5.10 -11.16 14.88
CA GLU A 210 5.58 -12.30 14.07
C GLU A 210 4.61 -12.65 12.94
N THR A 211 3.32 -12.61 13.24
CA THR A 211 2.26 -12.85 12.26
C THR A 211 2.25 -11.79 11.15
N SER A 212 2.52 -10.52 11.49
CA SER A 212 2.61 -9.44 10.50
C SER A 212 3.83 -9.59 9.59
N ILE A 213 5.00 -9.96 10.16
CA ILE A 213 6.21 -10.28 9.40
C ILE A 213 5.91 -11.35 8.36
N LEU A 214 5.36 -12.48 8.80
CA LEU A 214 5.08 -13.62 7.93
C LEU A 214 4.07 -13.27 6.83
N ILE A 215 2.94 -12.66 7.17
CA ILE A 215 1.90 -12.29 6.20
C ILE A 215 2.46 -11.31 5.17
N SER A 216 3.21 -10.29 5.62
CA SER A 216 3.81 -9.30 4.74
C SER A 216 4.82 -9.96 3.77
N GLN A 217 5.69 -10.84 4.27
CA GLN A 217 6.66 -11.54 3.42
C GLN A 217 5.99 -12.44 2.38
N VAL A 218 4.93 -13.16 2.76
CA VAL A 218 4.17 -14.01 1.83
C VAL A 218 3.53 -13.17 0.72
N VAL A 219 2.86 -12.06 1.09
CA VAL A 219 2.18 -11.23 0.10
C VAL A 219 3.16 -10.52 -0.82
N TYR A 220 4.17 -9.84 -0.28
CA TYR A 220 5.19 -9.16 -1.09
C TYR A 220 5.99 -10.17 -1.94
N GLY A 221 6.31 -11.35 -1.40
CA GLY A 221 6.94 -12.43 -2.16
C GLY A 221 6.11 -12.89 -3.35
N SER A 222 4.80 -13.07 -3.17
CA SER A 222 3.88 -13.40 -4.27
C SER A 222 3.86 -12.33 -5.37
N PHE A 223 3.93 -11.05 -4.98
CA PHE A 223 3.95 -9.92 -5.90
C PHE A 223 5.27 -9.78 -6.64
N VAL A 224 6.42 -10.08 -6.02
CA VAL A 224 7.71 -10.13 -6.73
C VAL A 224 7.65 -11.13 -7.89
N ILE A 225 7.06 -12.31 -7.68
CA ILE A 225 6.92 -13.31 -8.74
C ILE A 225 5.99 -12.80 -9.85
N LEU A 226 4.84 -12.24 -9.47
CA LEU A 226 3.83 -11.75 -10.43
C LEU A 226 4.37 -10.59 -11.27
N PHE A 227 4.93 -9.56 -10.63
CA PHE A 227 5.47 -8.39 -11.33
C PHE A 227 6.78 -8.69 -12.05
N GLY A 228 7.58 -9.64 -11.55
CA GLY A 228 8.75 -10.14 -12.26
C GLY A 228 8.36 -10.77 -13.60
N LYS A 229 7.33 -11.61 -13.62
CA LYS A 229 6.75 -12.16 -14.86
C LYS A 229 6.24 -11.06 -15.78
N LEU A 230 5.48 -10.10 -15.24
CA LEU A 230 4.96 -8.98 -16.03
C LEU A 230 6.09 -8.14 -16.66
N LEU A 231 7.15 -7.86 -15.92
CA LEU A 231 8.30 -7.10 -16.41
C LEU A 231 9.02 -7.84 -17.54
N ILE A 232 9.27 -9.14 -17.37
CA ILE A 232 9.86 -9.99 -18.41
C ILE A 232 8.99 -9.96 -19.68
N ASP A 233 7.68 -10.09 -19.55
CA ASP A 233 6.74 -10.05 -20.69
C ASP A 233 6.77 -8.70 -21.40
N VAL A 234 6.81 -7.59 -20.67
CA VAL A 234 6.89 -6.23 -21.25
C VAL A 234 8.21 -6.04 -22.01
N VAL A 235 9.33 -6.47 -21.44
CA VAL A 235 10.65 -6.39 -22.08
C VAL A 235 10.71 -7.27 -23.33
N ASN A 236 10.19 -8.49 -23.27
CA ASN A 236 10.16 -9.42 -24.40
C ASN A 236 9.29 -8.92 -25.55
N ARG A 237 8.15 -8.27 -25.26
CA ARG A 237 7.32 -7.59 -26.27
C ARG A 237 8.07 -6.44 -26.96
N GLY A 238 8.99 -5.79 -26.25
CA GLY A 238 9.89 -4.76 -26.83
C GLY A 238 10.78 -5.35 -27.92
N LYS A 239 11.47 -6.45 -27.61
CA LYS A 239 12.39 -7.14 -28.55
C LYS A 239 11.68 -7.71 -29.79
N GLY A 240 10.44 -8.20 -29.63
CA GLY A 240 9.64 -8.70 -30.75
C GLY A 240 9.12 -7.60 -31.69
N GLY A 241 8.98 -6.36 -31.20
CA GLY A 241 8.56 -5.21 -31.99
C GLY A 241 9.69 -4.56 -32.81
N GLU A 242 10.94 -4.64 -32.34
CA GLU A 242 12.13 -4.20 -33.08
C GLU A 242 12.46 -5.16 -34.24
N LYS A 243 12.32 -6.47 -34.03
CA LYS A 243 12.55 -7.49 -35.08
C LYS A 243 11.57 -7.40 -36.27
N LYS A 244 10.44 -6.72 -36.14
CA LYS A 244 9.48 -6.47 -37.23
C LYS A 244 9.76 -5.19 -38.03
N LYS A 245 10.75 -4.38 -37.60
CA LYS A 245 11.13 -3.11 -38.24
C LYS A 245 12.48 -3.16 -38.96
N LEU A 246 13.15 -4.31 -38.95
CA LEU A 246 14.34 -4.65 -39.73
C LEU A 246 13.92 -5.59 -40.86
#